data_AF-A0A927WLH2-F1
#
_entry.id   AF-A0A927WLH2-F1
#
_cell.length_a   1.000
_cell.length_b   1.000
_cell.length_c   1.000
_cell.angle_alpha   90.00
_cell.angle_beta   90.00
_cell.angle_gamma   90.00
#
_symmetry.space_group_name_H-M   'P 1'
#
loop_
_entity.id
_entity.type
_entity.pdbx_description
1 polymer ?
#
loop_
_entity_poly.entity_id
_entity_poly.type
_entity_poly.pdbx_seq_one_letter_code
_entity_poly.pdbx_strand_id
1 'polypeptide(L)'
;MMKKSHLWEKSSCRILAVICCLLIMLMTAAQAAEKQDEVVWRLDARPGAVFPRSLRFMTDEFTQSLPSAPSRQGLDHLRCSASAAFSGSGLSLMQDKIRTVAGSNAVIYVVDLRKESHGFVNGDIPVSRYTKKNLDNYQLNSAAVIKAEKKKLQSLMGKEMTFVPLGKTDTKLFSAYESKVEQVETEGELAARLGMRYKRIPLTDRSAPADENIDDFVAFYKSLPSNAWLHFHCHAGHGRTTTFAVFYDILSNPDVALEDIVARQYALGGANLFAPAKKDNWKGREMRKRAQQIRKFYAYVQANRKTQYVQTFSQWVKKNAPVEDKCIQ
;
A
#
# COMPACT_ATOMS: atom_id res chain seq x y z
N MET A 1 -30.92 55.13 45.01
CA MET A 1 -30.91 53.65 45.00
C MET A 1 -31.22 53.04 43.61
N MET A 2 -30.82 53.68 42.49
CA MET A 2 -31.27 53.28 41.12
C MET A 2 -30.15 53.07 40.08
N LYS A 3 -28.87 52.98 40.46
CA LYS A 3 -27.76 52.75 39.49
C LYS A 3 -27.28 51.29 39.39
N LYS A 4 -27.66 50.42 40.34
CA LYS A 4 -27.17 49.02 40.39
C LYS A 4 -28.00 48.03 39.54
N SER A 5 -29.29 48.25 39.34
CA SER A 5 -30.14 47.33 38.55
C SER A 5 -29.82 47.37 37.05
N HIS A 6 -29.57 48.55 36.50
CA HIS A 6 -29.35 48.73 35.07
C HIS A 6 -27.99 48.17 34.57
N LEU A 7 -26.99 48.09 35.46
CA LEU A 7 -25.68 47.49 35.18
C LEU A 7 -25.73 45.95 35.17
N TRP A 8 -26.61 45.36 35.98
CA TRP A 8 -26.81 43.91 36.04
C TRP A 8 -27.53 43.38 34.79
N GLU A 9 -28.61 44.04 34.36
CA GLU A 9 -29.34 43.67 33.13
C GLU A 9 -28.46 43.73 31.87
N LYS A 10 -27.63 44.76 31.73
CA LYS A 10 -26.70 44.88 30.59
C LYS A 10 -25.61 43.81 30.61
N SER A 11 -25.18 43.38 31.80
CA SER A 11 -24.14 42.36 31.95
C SER A 11 -24.67 40.97 31.64
N SER A 12 -25.88 40.64 32.12
CA SER A 12 -26.56 39.37 31.83
C SER A 12 -26.88 39.22 30.34
N CYS A 13 -27.32 40.29 29.68
CA CYS A 13 -27.62 40.28 28.25
C CYS A 13 -26.36 40.09 27.38
N ARG A 14 -25.22 40.66 27.81
CA ARG A 14 -23.91 40.45 27.16
C ARG A 14 -23.37 39.03 27.34
N ILE A 15 -23.54 38.44 28.52
CA ILE A 15 -23.13 37.05 28.78
C ILE A 15 -23.97 36.08 27.94
N LEU A 16 -25.28 36.30 27.86
CA LEU A 16 -26.17 35.46 27.04
C LEU A 16 -25.83 35.57 25.54
N ALA A 17 -25.52 36.76 25.04
CA ALA A 17 -25.10 36.97 23.66
C ALA A 17 -23.77 36.25 23.34
N VAL A 18 -22.79 36.29 24.25
CA VAL A 18 -21.51 35.58 24.08
C VAL A 18 -21.71 34.06 24.07
N ILE A 19 -22.57 33.53 24.95
CA ILE A 19 -22.90 32.09 24.98
C ILE A 19 -23.61 31.67 23.69
N CYS A 20 -24.60 32.44 23.20
CA CYS A 20 -25.25 32.16 21.92
C CYS A 20 -24.27 32.21 20.74
N CYS A 21 -23.38 33.20 20.69
CA CYS A 21 -22.34 33.28 19.65
C CYS A 21 -21.37 32.09 19.70
N LEU A 22 -20.98 31.64 20.90
CA LEU A 22 -20.15 30.44 21.07
C LEU A 22 -20.88 29.16 20.63
N LEU A 23 -22.17 29.03 20.96
CA LEU A 23 -23.00 27.89 20.51
C LEU A 23 -23.18 27.89 19.00
N ILE A 24 -23.39 29.05 18.36
CA ILE A 24 -23.48 29.18 16.90
C ILE A 24 -22.12 28.87 16.26
N MET A 25 -20.99 29.32 16.84
CA MET A 25 -19.65 28.95 16.37
C MET A 25 -19.36 27.46 16.53
N LEU A 26 -19.81 26.83 17.61
CA LEU A 26 -19.67 25.39 17.83
C LEU A 26 -20.55 24.58 16.85
N MET A 27 -21.78 25.02 16.58
CA MET A 27 -22.67 24.39 15.60
C MET A 27 -22.16 24.53 14.16
N THR A 28 -21.62 25.70 13.81
CA THR A 28 -21.02 25.93 12.48
C THR A 28 -19.69 25.18 12.32
N ALA A 29 -18.88 25.05 13.37
CA ALA A 29 -17.69 24.20 13.37
C ALA A 29 -18.04 22.71 13.26
N ALA A 30 -19.11 22.25 13.93
CA ALA A 30 -19.63 20.89 13.81
C ALA A 30 -20.14 20.60 12.38
N GLN A 31 -20.89 21.52 11.78
CA GLN A 31 -21.36 21.41 10.39
C GLN A 31 -20.23 21.52 9.35
N ALA A 32 -19.18 22.31 9.62
CA ALA A 32 -17.99 22.37 8.78
C ALA A 32 -17.12 21.12 8.88
N ALA A 33 -17.15 20.41 10.02
CA ALA A 33 -16.52 19.11 10.20
C ALA A 33 -17.30 17.95 9.55
N GLU A 34 -18.57 18.17 9.21
CA GLU A 34 -19.50 17.15 8.69
C GLU A 34 -19.66 17.09 7.18
N LYS A 35 -18.83 17.79 6.38
CA LYS A 35 -18.75 17.48 4.95
C LYS A 35 -17.92 16.21 4.75
N GLN A 36 -18.50 15.08 5.14
CA GLN A 36 -17.94 13.75 5.01
C GLN A 36 -17.62 13.53 3.52
N ASP A 37 -16.34 13.34 3.18
CA ASP A 37 -15.93 13.07 1.80
C ASP A 37 -16.74 11.86 1.28
N GLU A 38 -17.40 12.03 0.14
CA GLU A 38 -18.25 11.00 -0.46
C GLU A 38 -17.44 9.71 -0.65
N VAL A 39 -17.94 8.64 -0.04
CA VAL A 39 -17.31 7.33 -0.10
C VAL A 39 -17.70 6.66 -1.41
N VAL A 40 -16.71 6.25 -2.18
CA VAL A 40 -16.93 5.54 -3.45
C VAL A 40 -16.37 4.13 -3.36
N TRP A 41 -17.14 3.15 -3.81
CA TRP A 41 -16.61 1.81 -4.09
C TRP A 41 -15.99 1.80 -5.48
N ARG A 42 -14.66 1.82 -5.49
CA ARG A 42 -13.85 1.85 -6.69
C ARG A 42 -13.77 0.45 -7.30
N LEU A 43 -13.89 0.37 -8.62
CA LEU A 43 -13.47 -0.81 -9.41
C LEU A 43 -11.96 -0.76 -9.63
N ASP A 44 -11.24 -1.75 -9.11
CA ASP A 44 -9.78 -1.68 -9.05
C ASP A 44 -9.07 -2.18 -10.30
N ALA A 45 -9.68 -3.14 -10.99
CA ALA A 45 -9.20 -3.72 -12.23
C ALA A 45 -10.40 -4.21 -13.05
N ARG A 46 -10.16 -4.48 -14.34
CA ARG A 46 -11.16 -5.06 -15.24
C ARG A 46 -11.55 -6.47 -14.75
N PRO A 47 -12.83 -6.76 -14.47
CA PRO A 47 -13.29 -8.12 -14.19
C PRO A 47 -13.03 -9.07 -15.37
N GLY A 48 -12.97 -10.37 -15.07
CA GLY A 48 -12.73 -11.43 -16.04
C GLY A 48 -11.27 -11.88 -16.12
N ALA A 49 -11.04 -12.89 -16.96
CA ALA A 49 -9.75 -13.56 -17.12
C ALA A 49 -8.78 -12.71 -17.98
N VAL A 50 -8.22 -11.67 -17.37
CA VAL A 50 -7.18 -10.82 -17.96
C VAL A 50 -6.01 -10.66 -16.99
N PHE A 51 -4.78 -10.62 -17.51
CA PHE A 51 -3.62 -10.36 -16.67
C PHE A 51 -3.71 -8.95 -16.05
N PRO A 52 -3.29 -8.78 -14.79
CA PRO A 52 -3.23 -7.47 -14.17
C PRO A 52 -2.26 -6.56 -14.92
N ARG A 53 -2.54 -5.26 -14.85
CA ARG A 53 -1.64 -4.25 -15.42
C ARG A 53 -0.29 -4.27 -14.71
N SER A 54 0.75 -3.80 -15.40
CA SER A 54 2.11 -3.72 -14.84
C SER A 54 2.66 -5.06 -14.35
N LEU A 55 2.10 -6.18 -14.83
CA LEU A 55 2.60 -7.52 -14.57
C LEU A 55 4.01 -7.65 -15.14
N ARG A 56 4.92 -8.12 -14.28
CA ARG A 56 6.32 -8.38 -14.63
C ARG A 56 6.88 -9.52 -13.78
N PHE A 57 7.75 -10.30 -14.37
CA PHE A 57 8.53 -11.37 -13.76
C PHE A 57 9.99 -10.96 -13.73
N MET A 58 10.77 -11.44 -12.76
CA MET A 58 12.20 -11.12 -12.69
C MET A 58 13.00 -11.67 -13.88
N THR A 59 12.46 -12.70 -14.53
CA THR A 59 13.00 -13.32 -15.73
C THR A 59 12.61 -12.60 -17.03
N ASP A 60 11.70 -11.62 -16.99
CA ASP A 60 11.30 -10.90 -18.20
C ASP A 60 12.47 -10.09 -18.77
N GLU A 61 12.37 -9.79 -20.07
CA GLU A 61 13.27 -8.85 -20.74
C GLU A 61 13.10 -7.44 -20.19
N PHE A 62 14.17 -6.65 -20.24
CA PHE A 62 14.09 -5.24 -19.86
C PHE A 62 13.31 -4.47 -20.92
N THR A 63 12.18 -3.89 -20.50
CA THR A 63 11.26 -3.15 -21.37
C THR A 63 11.51 -1.65 -21.36
N GLN A 64 12.21 -1.13 -20.34
CA GLN A 64 12.61 0.27 -20.29
C GLN A 64 14.08 0.43 -20.65
N SER A 65 14.36 1.31 -21.61
CA SER A 65 15.71 1.66 -22.00
C SER A 65 16.34 2.58 -20.95
N LEU A 66 17.54 2.19 -20.48
CA LEU A 66 18.38 2.95 -19.59
C LEU A 66 19.70 3.29 -20.31
N PRO A 67 20.38 4.39 -19.95
CA PRO A 67 21.66 4.76 -20.56
C PRO A 67 22.73 3.67 -20.46
N SER A 68 22.69 2.88 -19.39
CA SER A 68 23.47 1.66 -19.23
C SER A 68 22.56 0.55 -18.72
N ALA A 69 22.73 -0.65 -19.27
CA ALA A 69 21.94 -1.82 -18.87
C ALA A 69 22.39 -2.28 -17.48
N PRO A 70 21.48 -2.41 -16.51
CA PRO A 70 21.84 -2.86 -15.17
C PRO A 70 22.13 -4.36 -15.15
N SER A 71 22.90 -4.81 -14.15
CA SER A 71 23.23 -6.22 -13.97
C SER A 71 21.99 -7.12 -13.80
N ARG A 72 21.97 -8.25 -14.51
CA ARG A 72 20.97 -9.32 -14.35
C ARG A 72 21.36 -10.40 -13.34
N GLN A 73 22.52 -10.28 -12.69
CA GLN A 73 23.03 -11.29 -11.75
C GLN A 73 21.97 -11.68 -10.71
N GLY A 74 21.62 -12.97 -10.67
CA GLY A 74 20.67 -13.56 -9.72
C GLY A 74 19.19 -13.32 -10.00
N LEU A 75 18.81 -12.62 -11.08
CA LEU A 75 17.38 -12.41 -11.42
C LEU A 75 16.70 -13.69 -11.92
N ASP A 76 17.44 -14.57 -12.58
CA ASP A 76 16.99 -15.88 -13.06
C ASP A 76 16.57 -16.82 -11.93
N HIS A 77 17.16 -16.64 -10.74
CA HIS A 77 16.82 -17.38 -9.53
C HIS A 77 15.92 -16.59 -8.55
N LEU A 78 15.64 -15.31 -8.83
CA LEU A 78 14.76 -14.49 -8.00
C LEU A 78 13.29 -14.83 -8.29
N ARG A 79 12.72 -15.76 -7.51
CA ARG A 79 11.36 -16.29 -7.63
C ARG A 79 10.29 -15.26 -7.26
N CYS A 80 10.10 -14.27 -8.13
CA CYS A 80 9.29 -13.10 -7.87
C CYS A 80 8.55 -12.60 -9.11
N SER A 81 7.36 -12.08 -8.88
CA SER A 81 6.59 -11.31 -9.85
C SER A 81 5.91 -10.13 -9.17
N ALA A 82 5.45 -9.18 -9.97
CA ALA A 82 4.81 -7.97 -9.46
C ALA A 82 3.72 -7.46 -10.40
N SER A 83 2.62 -6.91 -9.87
CA SER A 83 1.58 -6.28 -10.69
C SER A 83 0.75 -5.22 -9.95
N ALA A 84 -0.18 -4.61 -10.70
CA ALA A 84 -1.35 -3.90 -10.17
C ALA A 84 -2.39 -4.87 -9.58
N ALA A 85 -3.49 -4.33 -9.06
CA ALA A 85 -4.64 -5.12 -8.64
C ALA A 85 -5.20 -5.96 -9.80
N PHE A 86 -5.85 -7.06 -9.46
CA PHE A 86 -6.35 -8.09 -10.38
C PHE A 86 -7.81 -8.43 -10.04
N SER A 87 -8.53 -9.00 -11.00
CA SER A 87 -9.79 -9.73 -10.77
C SER A 87 -9.51 -11.12 -10.17
N GLY A 88 -10.56 -11.80 -9.70
CA GLY A 88 -10.43 -13.18 -9.21
C GLY A 88 -9.93 -14.14 -10.28
N SER A 89 -10.49 -14.05 -11.49
CA SER A 89 -10.05 -14.82 -12.66
C SER A 89 -8.65 -14.41 -13.12
N GLY A 90 -8.30 -13.12 -13.03
CA GLY A 90 -6.96 -12.62 -13.34
C GLY A 90 -5.90 -13.16 -12.38
N LEU A 91 -6.24 -13.35 -11.11
CA LEU A 91 -5.37 -14.00 -10.13
C LEU A 91 -5.19 -15.50 -10.45
N SER A 92 -6.25 -16.19 -10.88
CA SER A 92 -6.15 -17.58 -11.35
C SER A 92 -5.22 -17.71 -12.56
N LEU A 93 -5.36 -16.84 -13.57
CA LEU A 93 -4.44 -16.83 -14.72
C LEU A 93 -2.99 -16.57 -14.32
N MET A 94 -2.78 -15.65 -13.38
CA MET A 94 -1.45 -15.35 -12.86
C MET A 94 -0.85 -16.57 -12.12
N GLN A 95 -1.66 -17.29 -11.35
CA GLN A 95 -1.23 -18.53 -10.70
C GLN A 95 -0.73 -19.54 -11.72
N ASP A 96 -1.48 -19.77 -12.80
CA ASP A 96 -1.10 -20.70 -13.85
C ASP A 96 0.22 -20.28 -14.51
N LYS A 97 0.35 -18.99 -14.86
CA LYS A 97 1.61 -18.46 -15.41
C LYS A 97 2.79 -18.65 -14.45
N ILE A 98 2.59 -18.40 -13.15
CA ILE A 98 3.64 -18.62 -12.14
C ILE A 98 4.02 -20.09 -12.09
N ARG A 99 3.07 -21.02 -12.07
CA ARG A 99 3.37 -22.46 -12.04
C ARG A 99 4.15 -22.93 -13.26
N THR A 100 3.89 -22.38 -14.44
CA THR A 100 4.65 -22.67 -15.66
C THR A 100 6.13 -22.27 -15.53
N VAL A 101 6.42 -21.15 -14.86
CA VAL A 101 7.81 -20.65 -14.69
C VAL A 101 8.49 -21.26 -13.46
N ALA A 102 7.74 -21.44 -12.37
CA ALA A 102 8.26 -21.74 -11.05
C ALA A 102 8.22 -23.23 -10.69
N GLY A 103 7.53 -24.04 -11.49
CA GLY A 103 7.20 -25.44 -11.21
C GLY A 103 5.85 -25.61 -10.52
N SER A 104 5.19 -26.75 -10.74
CA SER A 104 3.87 -27.06 -10.17
C SER A 104 3.86 -27.17 -8.64
N ASN A 105 5.02 -27.45 -8.02
CA ASN A 105 5.20 -27.52 -6.57
C ASN A 105 5.54 -26.16 -5.92
N ALA A 106 5.54 -25.05 -6.68
CA ALA A 106 5.85 -23.74 -6.14
C ALA A 106 4.84 -23.31 -5.06
N VAL A 107 5.34 -22.83 -3.93
CA VAL A 107 4.49 -22.23 -2.87
C VAL A 107 4.31 -20.75 -3.19
N ILE A 108 3.18 -20.42 -3.81
CA ILE A 108 2.90 -19.04 -4.26
C ILE A 108 2.31 -18.23 -3.11
N TYR A 109 2.93 -17.10 -2.80
CA TYR A 109 2.42 -16.11 -1.87
C TYR A 109 1.94 -14.87 -2.63
N VAL A 110 0.68 -14.52 -2.43
CA VAL A 110 0.14 -13.20 -2.79
C VAL A 110 0.52 -12.24 -1.66
N VAL A 111 1.44 -11.32 -1.93
CA VAL A 111 1.92 -10.32 -0.98
C VAL A 111 1.22 -8.99 -1.27
N ASP A 112 0.19 -8.73 -0.49
CA ASP A 112 -0.67 -7.56 -0.58
C ASP A 112 -0.12 -6.40 0.25
N LEU A 113 0.18 -5.30 -0.43
CA LEU A 113 0.78 -4.11 0.16
C LEU A 113 -0.23 -2.99 0.46
N ARG A 114 -1.52 -3.25 0.34
CA ARG A 114 -2.57 -2.22 0.35
C ARG A 114 -3.07 -1.95 1.76
N LYS A 115 -3.06 -0.71 2.24
CA LYS A 115 -3.72 -0.37 3.53
C LYS A 115 -5.20 -0.05 3.36
N GLU A 116 -5.58 0.44 2.19
CA GLU A 116 -6.98 0.68 1.82
C GLU A 116 -7.82 -0.60 1.94
N SER A 117 -9.06 -0.47 2.41
CA SER A 117 -9.98 -1.61 2.49
C SER A 117 -10.37 -2.05 1.09
N HIS A 118 -10.16 -3.33 0.78
CA HIS A 118 -10.47 -3.89 -0.52
C HIS A 118 -10.83 -5.38 -0.43
N GLY A 119 -11.36 -5.93 -1.51
CA GLY A 119 -11.74 -7.34 -1.62
C GLY A 119 -12.42 -7.59 -2.96
N PHE A 120 -13.20 -8.66 -3.02
CA PHE A 120 -13.85 -9.10 -4.25
C PHE A 120 -15.34 -9.28 -4.04
N VAL A 121 -16.10 -8.89 -5.05
CA VAL A 121 -17.55 -9.12 -5.17
C VAL A 121 -17.76 -10.24 -6.17
N ASN A 122 -18.65 -11.17 -5.83
CA ASN A 122 -19.04 -12.30 -6.68
C ASN A 122 -17.85 -13.10 -7.23
N GLY A 123 -16.81 -13.26 -6.43
CA GLY A 123 -15.65 -14.10 -6.77
C GLY A 123 -14.64 -13.49 -7.74
N ASP A 124 -14.98 -12.38 -8.41
CA ASP A 124 -14.22 -11.89 -9.56
C ASP A 124 -14.03 -10.37 -9.62
N ILE A 125 -14.98 -9.58 -9.13
CA ILE A 125 -15.00 -8.12 -9.29
C ILE A 125 -14.15 -7.48 -8.18
N PRO A 126 -12.98 -6.90 -8.48
CA PRO A 126 -12.10 -6.38 -7.46
C PRO A 126 -12.47 -4.95 -7.09
N VAL A 127 -12.71 -4.71 -5.80
CA VAL A 127 -13.22 -3.43 -5.31
C VAL A 127 -12.40 -2.90 -4.15
N SER A 128 -12.25 -1.57 -4.07
CA SER A 128 -11.72 -0.90 -2.89
C SER A 128 -12.62 0.24 -2.44
N ARG A 129 -12.67 0.43 -1.12
CA ARG A 129 -13.38 1.55 -0.52
C ARG A 129 -12.47 2.78 -0.59
N TYR A 130 -12.82 3.72 -1.46
CA TYR A 130 -12.06 4.93 -1.66
C TYR A 130 -12.71 6.11 -0.92
N THR A 131 -11.89 6.77 -0.10
CA THR A 131 -12.13 8.14 0.39
C THR A 131 -11.08 9.07 -0.23
N LYS A 132 -11.27 10.39 -0.13
CA LYS A 132 -10.31 11.36 -0.68
C LYS A 132 -8.87 11.04 -0.22
N LYS A 133 -7.95 10.97 -1.19
CA LYS A 133 -6.54 10.59 -1.01
C LYS A 133 -6.29 9.13 -0.56
N ASN A 134 -7.31 8.27 -0.57
CA ASN A 134 -7.21 6.85 -0.19
C ASN A 134 -6.74 6.64 1.26
N LEU A 135 -7.28 7.44 2.19
CA LEU A 135 -6.84 7.50 3.60
C LEU A 135 -7.82 6.86 4.59
N ASP A 136 -8.81 6.10 4.12
CA ASP A 136 -9.89 5.50 4.92
C ASP A 136 -9.37 4.71 6.15
N ASN A 137 -8.21 4.08 6.03
CA ASN A 137 -7.58 3.31 7.11
C ASN A 137 -6.30 3.95 7.67
N TYR A 138 -6.04 5.23 7.42
CA TYR A 138 -4.75 5.86 7.73
C TYR A 138 -4.34 5.70 9.21
N GLN A 139 -5.29 5.87 10.13
CA GLN A 139 -5.06 5.79 11.59
C GLN A 139 -5.08 4.35 12.15
N LEU A 140 -5.48 3.36 11.36
CA LEU A 140 -5.59 1.98 11.84
C LEU A 140 -4.22 1.28 11.83
N ASN A 141 -4.01 0.43 12.84
CA ASN A 141 -2.91 -0.55 12.83
C ASN A 141 -3.29 -1.77 11.96
N SER A 142 -2.31 -2.64 11.66
CA SER A 142 -2.49 -3.75 10.72
C SER A 142 -3.64 -4.70 11.08
N ALA A 143 -3.77 -5.08 12.36
CA ALA A 143 -4.83 -5.99 12.80
C ALA A 143 -6.23 -5.34 12.67
N ALA A 144 -6.33 -4.05 12.98
CA ALA A 144 -7.58 -3.31 12.84
C ALA A 144 -8.00 -3.11 11.38
N VAL A 145 -7.04 -2.96 10.44
CA VAL A 145 -7.31 -2.84 8.99
C VAL A 145 -8.11 -4.04 8.48
N ILE A 146 -7.65 -5.27 8.78
CA ILE A 146 -8.27 -6.50 8.29
C ILE A 146 -9.70 -6.66 8.83
N LYS A 147 -9.90 -6.39 10.13
CA LYS A 147 -11.24 -6.47 10.75
C LYS A 147 -12.20 -5.44 10.17
N ALA A 148 -11.73 -4.20 9.97
CA ALA A 148 -12.53 -3.14 9.38
C ALA A 148 -12.88 -3.44 7.91
N GLU A 149 -11.93 -3.95 7.13
CA GLU A 149 -12.09 -4.36 5.74
C GLU A 149 -13.18 -5.43 5.60
N LYS A 150 -13.10 -6.51 6.37
CA LYS A 150 -14.12 -7.58 6.34
C LYS A 150 -15.52 -7.05 6.66
N LYS A 151 -15.66 -6.19 7.68
CA LYS A 151 -16.97 -5.58 8.00
C LYS A 151 -17.49 -4.70 6.86
N LYS A 152 -16.63 -3.90 6.22
CA LYS A 152 -16.99 -3.02 5.10
C LYS A 152 -17.45 -3.82 3.89
N LEU A 153 -16.73 -4.88 3.52
CA LEU A 153 -17.14 -5.79 2.43
C LEU A 153 -18.49 -6.44 2.73
N GLN A 154 -18.68 -6.99 3.94
CA GLN A 154 -19.94 -7.63 4.32
C GLN A 154 -21.14 -6.68 4.25
N SER A 155 -20.93 -5.37 4.46
CA SER A 155 -22.01 -4.37 4.30
C SER A 155 -22.50 -4.19 2.86
N LEU A 156 -21.83 -4.76 1.86
CA LEU A 156 -22.25 -4.73 0.47
C LEU A 156 -23.28 -5.81 0.13
N MET A 157 -23.33 -6.89 0.91
CA MET A 157 -24.17 -8.06 0.63
C MET A 157 -25.63 -7.70 0.39
N GLY A 158 -26.21 -8.26 -0.68
CA GLY A 158 -27.60 -8.10 -1.09
C GLY A 158 -27.93 -6.78 -1.82
N LYS A 159 -26.95 -5.88 -2.01
CA LYS A 159 -27.18 -4.59 -2.66
C LYS A 159 -26.90 -4.64 -4.15
N GLU A 160 -27.67 -3.88 -4.92
CA GLU A 160 -27.29 -3.48 -6.27
C GLU A 160 -26.25 -2.37 -6.18
N MET A 161 -25.07 -2.58 -6.77
CA MET A 161 -23.94 -1.66 -6.66
C MET A 161 -23.40 -1.31 -8.05
N THR A 162 -23.03 -0.04 -8.22
CA THR A 162 -22.22 0.42 -9.35
C THR A 162 -20.79 0.67 -8.87
N PHE A 163 -19.84 -0.14 -9.33
CA PHE A 163 -18.42 0.01 -9.03
C PHE A 163 -17.74 0.82 -10.12
N VAL A 164 -17.06 1.92 -9.75
CA VAL A 164 -16.55 2.88 -10.75
C VAL A 164 -15.02 2.91 -10.80
N PRO A 165 -14.41 2.91 -12.00
CA PRO A 165 -12.98 3.18 -12.14
C PRO A 165 -12.67 4.63 -11.72
N LEU A 166 -11.53 4.85 -11.07
CA LEU A 166 -11.12 6.19 -10.65
C LEU A 166 -9.76 6.59 -11.23
N GLY A 167 -9.66 7.87 -11.60
CA GLY A 167 -8.43 8.48 -12.12
C GLY A 167 -8.20 8.21 -13.61
N LYS A 168 -7.38 9.07 -14.23
CA LYS A 168 -7.22 9.14 -15.70
C LYS A 168 -6.79 7.84 -16.39
N THR A 169 -6.07 6.97 -15.69
CA THR A 169 -5.59 5.71 -16.25
C THR A 169 -6.70 4.67 -16.26
N ASP A 170 -7.32 4.40 -15.12
CA ASP A 170 -8.33 3.34 -15.01
C ASP A 170 -9.58 3.69 -15.81
N THR A 171 -10.03 4.95 -15.80
CA THR A 171 -11.20 5.40 -16.57
C THR A 171 -11.03 5.32 -18.09
N LYS A 172 -9.79 5.16 -18.59
CA LYS A 172 -9.51 4.94 -20.01
C LYS A 172 -9.46 3.45 -20.37
N LEU A 173 -9.29 2.58 -19.39
CA LEU A 173 -8.99 1.16 -19.60
C LEU A 173 -10.22 0.27 -19.38
N PHE A 174 -11.14 0.70 -18.54
CA PHE A 174 -12.38 0.00 -18.26
C PHE A 174 -13.46 0.97 -17.77
N SER A 175 -14.73 0.57 -17.93
CA SER A 175 -15.91 1.34 -17.53
C SER A 175 -16.40 0.94 -16.14
N ALA A 176 -17.43 1.63 -15.65
CA ALA A 176 -18.16 1.20 -14.44
C ALA A 176 -18.75 -0.21 -14.64
N TYR A 177 -18.92 -0.92 -13.53
CA TYR A 177 -19.46 -2.27 -13.51
C TYR A 177 -20.62 -2.33 -12.52
N GLU A 178 -21.80 -2.70 -13.01
CA GLU A 178 -23.00 -2.87 -12.20
C GLU A 178 -23.18 -4.33 -11.82
N SER A 179 -23.48 -4.58 -10.55
CA SER A 179 -23.70 -5.94 -10.08
C SER A 179 -24.50 -5.97 -8.79
N LYS A 180 -25.41 -6.94 -8.69
CA LYS A 180 -25.96 -7.38 -7.42
C LYS A 180 -24.89 -8.11 -6.64
N VAL A 181 -24.64 -7.68 -5.41
CA VAL A 181 -23.65 -8.30 -4.54
C VAL A 181 -24.26 -9.54 -3.89
N GLU A 182 -23.94 -10.72 -4.41
CA GLU A 182 -24.41 -12.01 -3.88
C GLU A 182 -23.37 -12.65 -2.97
N GLN A 183 -22.09 -12.36 -3.20
CA GLN A 183 -20.98 -12.85 -2.40
C GLN A 183 -19.91 -11.77 -2.24
N VAL A 184 -19.23 -11.81 -1.10
CA VAL A 184 -18.03 -11.00 -0.86
C VAL A 184 -16.94 -11.87 -0.26
N GLU A 185 -15.70 -11.64 -0.68
CA GLU A 185 -14.52 -12.28 -0.13
C GLU A 185 -13.40 -11.26 0.07
N THR A 186 -12.62 -11.46 1.12
CA THR A 186 -11.33 -10.79 1.30
C THR A 186 -10.32 -11.36 0.31
N GLU A 187 -9.26 -10.62 0.01
CA GLU A 187 -8.21 -11.15 -0.88
C GLU A 187 -7.53 -12.40 -0.33
N GLY A 188 -7.39 -12.51 1.00
CA GLY A 188 -6.88 -13.72 1.64
C GLY A 188 -7.80 -14.94 1.45
N GLU A 189 -9.11 -14.75 1.48
CA GLU A 189 -10.09 -15.81 1.20
C GLU A 189 -10.03 -16.24 -0.28
N LEU A 190 -9.92 -15.29 -1.22
CA LEU A 190 -9.71 -15.58 -2.65
C LEU A 190 -8.40 -16.36 -2.88
N ALA A 191 -7.29 -15.88 -2.32
CA ALA A 191 -5.98 -16.54 -2.47
C ALA A 191 -6.01 -17.97 -1.93
N ALA A 192 -6.62 -18.18 -0.76
CA ALA A 192 -6.78 -19.50 -0.17
C ALA A 192 -7.66 -20.42 -1.02
N ARG A 193 -8.78 -19.91 -1.57
CA ARG A 193 -9.67 -20.64 -2.48
C ARG A 193 -8.94 -21.11 -3.75
N LEU A 194 -7.98 -20.33 -4.24
CA LEU A 194 -7.11 -20.70 -5.35
C LEU A 194 -5.90 -21.55 -4.94
N GLY A 195 -5.74 -21.90 -3.65
CA GLY A 195 -4.62 -22.71 -3.18
C GLY A 195 -3.28 -21.95 -3.12
N MET A 196 -3.32 -20.63 -3.00
CA MET A 196 -2.16 -19.77 -2.75
C MET A 196 -2.11 -19.33 -1.29
N ARG A 197 -0.92 -18.98 -0.82
CA ARG A 197 -0.72 -18.36 0.49
C ARG A 197 -0.90 -16.85 0.39
N TYR A 198 -1.23 -16.21 1.50
CA TYR A 198 -1.50 -14.78 1.55
C TYR A 198 -0.67 -14.11 2.65
N LYS A 199 -0.10 -12.94 2.34
CA LYS A 199 0.60 -12.09 3.29
C LYS A 199 0.18 -10.64 3.09
N ARG A 200 -0.38 -10.02 4.13
CA ARG A 200 -0.73 -8.59 4.15
C ARG A 200 0.37 -7.78 4.85
N ILE A 201 0.86 -6.74 4.19
CA ILE A 201 1.73 -5.70 4.77
C ILE A 201 1.11 -4.34 4.42
N PRO A 202 0.26 -3.76 5.28
CA PRO A 202 -0.64 -2.69 4.87
C PRO A 202 0.06 -1.32 4.82
N LEU A 203 0.48 -0.89 3.63
CA LEU A 203 1.07 0.43 3.41
C LEU A 203 0.04 1.44 2.92
N THR A 204 0.03 2.62 3.54
CA THR A 204 -0.71 3.78 3.03
C THR A 204 -0.27 4.09 1.60
N ASP A 205 -1.22 4.39 0.71
CA ASP A 205 -0.89 4.71 -0.67
C ASP A 205 0.08 5.90 -0.77
N ARG A 206 1.05 5.79 -1.67
CA ARG A 206 2.15 6.73 -1.95
C ARG A 206 3.16 6.95 -0.82
N SER A 207 2.90 6.52 0.40
CA SER A 207 3.83 6.64 1.52
C SER A 207 5.06 5.72 1.35
N ALA A 208 6.16 6.11 1.99
CA ALA A 208 7.28 5.20 2.24
C ALA A 208 6.89 4.14 3.28
N PRO A 209 7.46 2.91 3.22
CA PRO A 209 7.32 1.94 4.30
C PRO A 209 7.82 2.53 5.63
N ALA A 210 7.11 2.22 6.71
CA ALA A 210 7.63 2.42 8.06
C ALA A 210 8.61 1.30 8.43
N ASP A 211 9.43 1.51 9.46
CA ASP A 211 10.44 0.55 9.88
C ASP A 211 9.79 -0.78 10.32
N GLU A 212 8.60 -0.73 10.93
CA GLU A 212 7.83 -1.90 11.33
C GLU A 212 7.29 -2.70 10.14
N ASN A 213 7.01 -2.03 9.01
CA ASN A 213 6.63 -2.73 7.77
C ASN A 213 7.82 -3.53 7.21
N ILE A 214 9.02 -3.00 7.36
CA ILE A 214 10.26 -3.65 6.91
C ILE A 214 10.60 -4.82 7.85
N ASP A 215 10.45 -4.64 9.17
CA ASP A 215 10.61 -5.73 10.14
C ASP A 215 9.68 -6.91 9.84
N ASP A 216 8.39 -6.63 9.62
CA ASP A 216 7.40 -7.67 9.27
C ASP A 216 7.76 -8.38 7.96
N PHE A 217 8.29 -7.65 6.97
CA PHE A 217 8.75 -8.25 5.72
C PHE A 217 9.99 -9.13 5.90
N VAL A 218 10.98 -8.71 6.68
CA VAL A 218 12.18 -9.52 6.95
C VAL A 218 11.83 -10.77 7.73
N ALA A 219 10.95 -10.66 8.75
CA ALA A 219 10.47 -11.81 9.49
C ALA A 219 9.73 -12.80 8.57
N PHE A 220 8.87 -12.29 7.69
CA PHE A 220 8.20 -13.10 6.67
C PHE A 220 9.20 -13.78 5.73
N TYR A 221 10.17 -13.05 5.18
CA TYR A 221 11.22 -13.58 4.31
C TYR A 221 11.97 -14.75 4.94
N LYS A 222 12.37 -14.63 6.21
CA LYS A 222 13.06 -15.70 6.96
C LYS A 222 12.23 -16.96 7.14
N SER A 223 10.90 -16.85 7.08
CA SER A 223 9.98 -17.99 7.22
C SER A 223 9.66 -18.71 5.92
N LEU A 224 10.14 -18.20 4.78
CA LEU A 224 9.80 -18.74 3.47
C LEU A 224 10.44 -20.12 3.24
N PRO A 225 9.70 -21.08 2.68
CA PRO A 225 10.31 -22.29 2.16
C PRO A 225 11.15 -21.98 0.91
N SER A 226 12.12 -22.84 0.60
CA SER A 226 13.03 -22.64 -0.54
C SER A 226 12.34 -22.59 -1.91
N ASN A 227 11.18 -23.23 -2.05
CA ASN A 227 10.38 -23.23 -3.28
C ASN A 227 9.31 -22.11 -3.33
N ALA A 228 9.37 -21.14 -2.41
CA ALA A 228 8.45 -20.01 -2.40
C ALA A 228 8.54 -19.17 -3.68
N TRP A 229 7.40 -18.63 -4.11
CA TRP A 229 7.32 -17.59 -5.12
C TRP A 229 6.55 -16.41 -4.55
N LEU A 230 7.11 -15.21 -4.61
CA LEU A 230 6.43 -14.02 -4.10
C LEU A 230 5.81 -13.22 -5.26
N HIS A 231 4.49 -13.03 -5.20
CA HIS A 231 3.80 -12.10 -6.08
C HIS A 231 3.44 -10.83 -5.29
N PHE A 232 4.15 -9.73 -5.55
CA PHE A 232 3.86 -8.45 -4.90
C PHE A 232 2.84 -7.66 -5.70
N HIS A 233 1.86 -7.08 -5.01
CA HIS A 233 0.99 -6.11 -5.65
C HIS A 233 0.58 -4.97 -4.73
N CYS A 234 0.06 -3.93 -5.37
CA CYS A 234 -0.74 -2.90 -4.74
C CYS A 234 -1.74 -2.41 -5.78
N HIS A 235 -2.46 -1.32 -5.54
CA HIS A 235 -3.43 -0.81 -6.52
C HIS A 235 -2.90 -0.74 -7.95
N ALA A 236 -1.75 -0.09 -8.17
CA ALA A 236 -1.24 0.22 -9.51
C ALA A 236 0.04 -0.54 -9.89
N GLY A 237 0.63 -1.35 -9.01
CA GLY A 237 1.86 -2.08 -9.32
C GLY A 237 3.15 -1.26 -9.37
N HIS A 238 3.09 0.01 -8.93
CA HIS A 238 4.19 0.96 -9.02
C HIS A 238 4.90 1.16 -7.67
N GLY A 239 4.59 2.20 -6.90
CA GLY A 239 5.40 2.64 -5.75
C GLY A 239 5.62 1.56 -4.68
N ARG A 240 4.55 1.09 -4.03
CA ARG A 240 4.62 0.06 -2.97
C ARG A 240 5.19 -1.25 -3.52
N THR A 241 4.62 -1.74 -4.62
CA THR A 241 5.03 -2.98 -5.29
C THR A 241 6.51 -3.00 -5.66
N THR A 242 7.01 -1.96 -6.33
CA THR A 242 8.42 -1.89 -6.72
C THR A 242 9.33 -1.76 -5.50
N THR A 243 8.90 -1.07 -4.44
CA THR A 243 9.68 -0.97 -3.19
C THR A 243 9.93 -2.36 -2.58
N PHE A 244 8.89 -3.18 -2.48
CA PHE A 244 9.01 -4.52 -1.90
C PHE A 244 9.70 -5.52 -2.82
N ALA A 245 9.52 -5.39 -4.15
CA ALA A 245 10.34 -6.13 -5.11
C ALA A 245 11.84 -5.80 -4.95
N VAL A 246 12.19 -4.52 -4.81
CA VAL A 246 13.57 -4.08 -4.49
C VAL A 246 14.04 -4.65 -3.16
N PHE A 247 13.22 -4.64 -2.10
CA PHE A 247 13.62 -5.23 -0.81
C PHE A 247 13.88 -6.73 -0.91
N TYR A 248 13.03 -7.48 -1.62
CA TYR A 248 13.23 -8.90 -1.84
C TYR A 248 14.50 -9.17 -2.63
N ASP A 249 14.76 -8.35 -3.64
CA ASP A 249 15.94 -8.42 -4.47
C ASP A 249 17.23 -8.15 -3.66
N ILE A 250 17.25 -7.11 -2.82
CA ILE A 250 18.36 -6.80 -1.90
C ILE A 250 18.65 -7.97 -0.95
N LEU A 251 17.62 -8.62 -0.39
CA LEU A 251 17.78 -9.75 0.52
C LEU A 251 18.33 -10.99 -0.21
N SER A 252 17.90 -11.23 -1.44
CA SER A 252 18.21 -12.44 -2.21
C SER A 252 19.54 -12.32 -2.96
N ASN A 253 19.91 -11.11 -3.36
CA ASN A 253 21.10 -10.81 -4.17
C ASN A 253 21.99 -9.75 -3.48
N PRO A 254 22.47 -9.99 -2.25
CA PRO A 254 23.15 -8.97 -1.46
C PRO A 254 24.53 -8.58 -2.00
N ASP A 255 25.09 -9.29 -2.99
CA ASP A 255 26.36 -8.92 -3.62
C ASP A 255 26.19 -8.01 -4.85
N VAL A 256 24.95 -7.75 -5.28
CA VAL A 256 24.65 -6.83 -6.39
C VAL A 256 24.57 -5.39 -5.86
N ALA A 257 25.16 -4.45 -6.60
CA ALA A 257 25.13 -3.04 -6.25
C ALA A 257 23.69 -2.51 -6.14
N LEU A 258 23.44 -1.62 -5.17
CA LEU A 258 22.11 -1.06 -4.93
C LEU A 258 21.54 -0.34 -6.16
N GLU A 259 22.39 0.39 -6.87
CA GLU A 259 22.06 1.12 -8.08
C GLU A 259 21.57 0.16 -9.18
N ASP A 260 22.23 -0.98 -9.36
CA ASP A 260 21.81 -2.03 -10.29
C ASP A 260 20.47 -2.65 -9.89
N ILE A 261 20.27 -2.95 -8.60
CA ILE A 261 19.00 -3.51 -8.11
C ILE A 261 17.84 -2.54 -8.37
N VAL A 262 18.00 -1.25 -8.06
CA VAL A 262 16.93 -0.27 -8.29
C VAL A 262 16.71 -0.06 -9.79
N ALA A 263 17.79 0.01 -10.58
CA ALA A 263 17.73 0.20 -12.02
C ALA A 263 17.06 -0.99 -12.73
N ARG A 264 17.39 -2.23 -12.38
CA ARG A 264 16.80 -3.43 -13.02
C ARG A 264 15.32 -3.60 -12.69
N GLN A 265 14.91 -3.28 -11.46
CA GLN A 265 13.48 -3.29 -11.10
C GLN A 265 12.68 -2.24 -11.88
N TYR A 266 13.29 -1.09 -12.19
CA TYR A 266 12.71 -0.11 -13.10
C TYR A 266 12.71 -0.60 -14.55
N ALA A 267 13.82 -1.17 -15.03
CA ALA A 267 13.97 -1.72 -16.37
C ALA A 267 12.94 -2.82 -16.69
N LEU A 268 12.52 -3.59 -15.69
CA LEU A 268 11.45 -4.59 -15.76
C LEU A 268 10.02 -3.99 -15.81
N GLY A 269 9.86 -2.66 -15.79
CA GLY A 269 8.55 -1.99 -15.81
C GLY A 269 8.08 -1.48 -14.44
N GLY A 270 8.93 -1.55 -13.41
CA GLY A 270 8.66 -0.95 -12.10
C GLY A 270 8.70 0.58 -12.09
N ALA A 271 8.51 1.17 -10.92
CA ALA A 271 8.68 2.62 -10.73
C ALA A 271 10.16 2.99 -10.55
N ASN A 272 10.61 4.11 -11.12
CA ASN A 272 11.95 4.64 -10.83
C ASN A 272 11.98 5.21 -9.41
N LEU A 273 12.41 4.41 -8.44
CA LEU A 273 12.34 4.76 -7.01
C LEU A 273 13.39 5.80 -6.60
N PHE A 274 14.46 5.96 -7.38
CA PHE A 274 15.52 6.95 -7.13
C PHE A 274 15.42 8.20 -7.99
N ALA A 275 14.37 8.31 -8.82
CA ALA A 275 14.09 9.54 -9.55
C ALA A 275 13.95 10.74 -8.59
N PRO A 276 14.57 11.89 -8.90
CA PRO A 276 14.52 13.05 -8.03
C PRO A 276 13.09 13.58 -7.90
N ALA A 277 12.70 13.96 -6.68
CA ALA A 277 11.42 14.59 -6.44
C ALA A 277 11.39 16.00 -7.04
N LYS A 278 10.51 16.25 -8.02
CA LYS A 278 10.40 17.55 -8.72
C LYS A 278 9.87 18.70 -7.87
N LYS A 279 9.21 18.42 -6.74
CA LYS A 279 8.55 19.42 -5.88
C LYS A 279 8.74 19.05 -4.42
N ASP A 280 8.86 20.04 -3.54
CA ASP A 280 8.85 19.84 -2.09
C ASP A 280 7.43 19.88 -1.49
N ASN A 281 6.53 19.08 -2.06
CA ASN A 281 5.23 18.84 -1.46
C ASN A 281 5.22 17.48 -0.74
N TRP A 282 4.10 17.15 -0.10
CA TRP A 282 3.97 15.89 0.64
C TRP A 282 4.36 14.65 -0.19
N LYS A 283 4.01 14.60 -1.48
CA LYS A 283 4.38 13.48 -2.36
C LYS A 283 5.89 13.42 -2.59
N GLY A 284 6.52 14.57 -2.83
CA GLY A 284 7.96 14.67 -3.01
C GLY A 284 8.73 14.27 -1.74
N ARG A 285 8.23 14.64 -0.56
CA ARG A 285 8.77 14.18 0.72
C ARG A 285 8.69 12.67 0.87
N GLU A 286 7.54 12.06 0.58
CA GLU A 286 7.39 10.60 0.63
C GLU A 286 8.27 9.86 -0.39
N MET A 287 8.49 10.43 -1.58
CA MET A 287 9.45 9.88 -2.56
C MET A 287 10.89 9.86 -2.01
N ARG A 288 11.35 10.98 -1.42
CA ARG A 288 12.68 11.06 -0.81
C ARG A 288 12.81 10.12 0.39
N LYS A 289 11.78 10.07 1.24
CA LYS A 289 11.72 9.14 2.38
C LYS A 289 11.80 7.69 1.93
N ARG A 290 11.10 7.31 0.86
CA ARG A 290 11.18 5.95 0.28
C ARG A 290 12.59 5.64 -0.21
N ALA A 291 13.21 6.53 -0.97
CA ALA A 291 14.58 6.33 -1.45
C ALA A 291 15.58 6.20 -0.28
N GLN A 292 15.39 6.98 0.79
CA GLN A 292 16.19 6.87 2.01
C GLN A 292 15.97 5.53 2.71
N GLN A 293 14.73 5.07 2.84
CA GLN A 293 14.42 3.76 3.43
C GLN A 293 15.07 2.61 2.66
N ILE A 294 15.09 2.67 1.32
CA ILE A 294 15.78 1.68 0.48
C ILE A 294 17.29 1.67 0.74
N ARG A 295 17.93 2.84 0.83
CA ARG A 295 19.37 2.93 1.16
C ARG A 295 19.68 2.38 2.55
N LYS A 296 18.86 2.75 3.55
CA LYS A 296 18.98 2.21 4.91
C LYS A 296 18.82 0.70 4.93
N PHE A 297 17.84 0.17 4.20
CA PHE A 297 17.58 -1.26 4.14
C PHE A 297 18.74 -2.02 3.48
N TYR A 298 19.30 -1.50 2.39
CA TYR A 298 20.51 -2.07 1.79
C TYR A 298 21.67 -2.12 2.78
N ALA A 299 21.96 -1.00 3.47
CA ALA A 299 23.02 -0.94 4.49
C ALA A 299 22.76 -1.91 5.66
N TYR A 300 21.50 -2.03 6.10
CA TYR A 300 21.08 -3.01 7.09
C TYR A 300 21.36 -4.45 6.62
N VAL A 301 21.03 -4.80 5.39
CA VAL A 301 21.27 -6.14 4.84
C VAL A 301 22.77 -6.44 4.77
N GLN A 302 23.59 -5.48 4.32
CA GLN A 302 25.05 -5.65 4.31
C GLN A 302 25.60 -5.91 5.72
N ALA A 303 25.13 -5.17 6.72
CA ALA A 303 25.59 -5.30 8.10
C ALA A 303 25.09 -6.57 8.81
N ASN A 304 23.93 -7.10 8.45
CA ASN A 304 23.23 -8.14 9.22
C ASN A 304 23.07 -9.48 8.47
N ARG A 305 23.48 -9.59 7.20
CA ARG A 305 23.36 -10.85 6.43
C ARG A 305 24.11 -12.02 7.07
N LYS A 306 25.28 -11.78 7.67
CA LYS A 306 26.08 -12.82 8.34
C LYS A 306 25.46 -13.33 9.64
N THR A 307 24.65 -12.51 10.31
CA THR A 307 23.95 -12.85 11.55
C THR A 307 22.52 -13.31 11.30
N GLN A 308 22.16 -13.59 10.04
CA GLN A 308 20.81 -14.00 9.63
C GLN A 308 19.71 -13.09 10.18
N TYR A 309 19.99 -11.79 10.23
CA TYR A 309 19.02 -10.77 10.64
C TYR A 309 18.43 -11.06 12.04
N VAL A 310 19.26 -11.38 13.02
CA VAL A 310 18.85 -11.53 14.43
C VAL A 310 18.41 -10.18 15.01
N GLN A 311 19.17 -9.11 14.74
CA GLN A 311 18.74 -7.74 15.02
C GLN A 311 17.70 -7.32 13.97
N THR A 312 16.58 -6.73 14.39
CA THR A 312 15.56 -6.25 13.45
C THR A 312 16.00 -4.96 12.75
N PHE A 313 15.36 -4.62 11.63
CA PHE A 313 15.66 -3.39 10.90
C PHE A 313 15.39 -2.16 11.76
N SER A 314 14.24 -2.09 12.45
CA SER A 314 13.92 -0.97 13.35
C SER A 314 14.94 -0.80 14.48
N GLN A 315 15.37 -1.90 15.11
CA GLN A 315 16.43 -1.89 16.14
C GLN A 315 17.75 -1.38 15.57
N TRP A 316 18.14 -1.83 14.38
CA TRP A 316 19.36 -1.39 13.72
C TRP A 316 19.30 0.09 13.35
N VAL A 317 18.18 0.58 12.79
CA VAL A 317 17.99 2.00 12.47
C VAL A 317 18.07 2.85 13.73
N LYS A 318 17.43 2.45 14.83
CA LYS A 318 17.49 3.18 16.10
C LYS A 318 18.92 3.28 16.65
N LYS A 319 19.70 2.20 16.54
CA LYS A 319 21.10 2.16 16.99
C LYS A 319 22.03 3.03 16.12
N ASN A 320 21.73 3.16 14.83
CA ASN A 320 22.55 3.88 13.85
C ASN A 320 21.95 5.23 13.46
N ALA A 321 20.95 5.72 14.19
CA ALA A 321 20.46 7.07 14.02
C ALA A 321 21.57 8.05 14.43
N PRO A 322 21.76 9.17 13.72
CA PRO A 322 22.64 10.22 14.22
C PRO A 322 22.16 10.58 15.63
N VAL A 323 23.07 10.60 16.60
CA VAL A 323 22.79 11.21 17.89
C VAL A 323 22.46 12.66 17.58
N GLU A 324 21.22 13.09 17.79
CA GLU A 324 20.93 14.51 17.81
C GLU A 324 21.88 15.12 18.83
N ASP A 325 22.74 16.03 18.39
CA ASP A 325 23.54 16.86 19.28
C ASP A 325 22.59 17.36 20.34
N LYS A 326 22.72 16.83 21.56
CA LYS A 326 22.14 17.46 22.73
C LYS A 326 22.81 18.81 22.77
N CYS A 327 22.11 19.83 22.26
CA CYS A 327 22.47 21.21 22.45
C CYS A 327 22.84 21.36 23.93
N ILE A 328 24.10 21.71 24.12
CA ILE A 328 24.66 22.34 25.30
C ILE A 328 23.59 23.31 25.82
N GLN A 329 23.07 23.05 27.02
CA GLN A 329 22.46 24.06 27.88
C GLN A 329 23.52 24.55 28.84
#